data_AF-A0A7J8X159-F1
#
_entry.id   AF-A0A7J8X159-F1
#
_cell.length_a   1.000
_cell.length_b   1.000
_cell.length_c   1.000
_cell.angle_alpha   90.00
_cell.angle_beta   90.00
_cell.angle_gamma   90.00
#
_symmetry.space_group_name_H-M   'P 1'
#
loop_
_entity.id
_entity.type
_entity.pdbx_description
1 polymer ?
#
loop_
_entity_poly.entity_id
_entity_poly.type
_entity_poly.pdbx_seq_one_letter_code
_entity_poly.pdbx_strand_id
1 'polypeptide(L)'
;VNLGHLEAIVYILQQPFITAVSRVCKPLPLSFSSKHKTPSAAASLNSIHVHIVCNLNKNPVWVIVSDRNPNYITWHSNNKTKGLKSRIQQVLDAAKSTNTLRPYSIILFFSNGLTIFNHQKLKDEFGASKLALEFSDSDFDFAEETEGEWVHVIPGMYKEACVLEIKVDHVVNNVISSEHEVKDSFLNVFPPEHQGENVNPNLGSSNSFSALLSQMKKVESTKMEDFSHDDDFINFDTTALIAIVSGISNGCAEELLNKPEVELRHRFKGNFDFVIAQAMSELQYPIHANLSAAVSGKMGIICESVLSEFKELVLMCGGANEKHRADQLLKCLLFVRDSPSERLIGLPTTRKLALKNKIVFGTGDYWRAPTLTANMAFVRAVAQTGMSLFTIEHSPRALTGN
;
A
#
# COMPACT_ATOMS: atom_id res chain seq x y z
N VAL A 1 -22.74 8.72 -22.73
CA VAL A 1 -21.47 8.33 -22.06
C VAL A 1 -20.36 9.05 -22.82
N ASN A 2 -19.45 9.75 -22.14
CA ASN A 2 -18.32 10.39 -22.81
C ASN A 2 -17.20 9.34 -22.97
N LEU A 3 -16.93 8.91 -24.19
CA LEU A 3 -15.99 7.81 -24.46
C LEU A 3 -14.55 8.20 -24.10
N GLY A 4 -14.09 9.39 -24.51
CA GLY A 4 -12.74 9.88 -24.20
C GLY A 4 -12.47 10.04 -22.69
N HIS A 5 -13.52 10.30 -21.91
CA HIS A 5 -13.43 10.30 -20.45
C HIS A 5 -13.18 8.91 -19.86
N LEU A 6 -13.82 7.87 -20.41
CA LEU A 6 -13.59 6.49 -19.97
C LEU A 6 -12.22 5.98 -20.41
N GLU A 7 -11.80 6.30 -21.64
CA GLU A 7 -10.46 5.99 -22.15
C GLU A 7 -9.37 6.58 -21.25
N ALA A 8 -9.52 7.85 -20.84
CA ALA A 8 -8.57 8.50 -19.96
C ALA A 8 -8.49 7.84 -18.58
N ILE A 9 -9.63 7.36 -18.06
CA ILE A 9 -9.65 6.60 -16.80
C ILE A 9 -8.90 5.28 -16.95
N VAL A 10 -9.15 4.52 -18.03
CA VAL A 10 -8.47 3.25 -18.28
C VAL A 10 -6.97 3.46 -18.43
N TYR A 11 -6.55 4.48 -19.19
CA TYR A 11 -5.14 4.84 -19.36
C TYR A 11 -4.43 5.15 -18.04
N ILE A 12 -5.08 5.90 -17.14
CA ILE A 12 -4.52 6.18 -15.80
C ILE A 12 -4.41 4.88 -14.99
N LEU A 13 -5.44 4.03 -15.01
CA LEU A 13 -5.44 2.79 -14.23
C LEU A 13 -4.40 1.77 -14.70
N GLN A 14 -3.93 1.87 -15.95
CA GLN A 14 -2.90 1.00 -16.51
C GLN A 14 -1.46 1.44 -16.16
N GLN A 15 -1.28 2.62 -15.57
CA GLN A 15 0.07 3.09 -15.24
C GLN A 15 0.72 2.24 -14.14
N PRO A 16 2.01 1.88 -14.25
CA PRO A 16 2.66 0.94 -13.33
C PRO A 16 2.79 1.49 -11.90
N PHE A 17 2.79 2.81 -11.74
CA PHE A 17 2.87 3.48 -10.44
C PHE A 17 1.49 3.69 -9.78
N ILE A 18 0.39 3.31 -10.44
CA ILE A 18 -0.96 3.31 -9.87
C ILE A 18 -1.24 1.95 -9.25
N THR A 19 -1.52 1.95 -7.95
CA THR A 19 -1.77 0.74 -7.17
C THR A 19 -2.96 0.94 -6.24
N ALA A 20 -3.43 -0.13 -5.60
CA ALA A 20 -4.40 -0.05 -4.51
C ALA A 20 -5.67 0.77 -4.87
N VAL A 21 -6.24 0.55 -6.06
CA VAL A 21 -7.43 1.26 -6.53
C VAL A 21 -8.65 0.83 -5.71
N SER A 22 -9.26 1.75 -4.96
CA SER A 22 -10.42 1.46 -4.11
C SER A 22 -11.75 1.92 -4.72
N ARG A 23 -11.72 2.95 -5.58
CA ARG A 23 -12.92 3.53 -6.21
C ARG A 23 -12.61 4.00 -7.62
N VAL A 24 -13.55 3.74 -8.54
CA VAL A 24 -13.56 4.25 -9.91
C VAL A 24 -14.97 4.76 -10.22
N CYS A 25 -15.11 6.03 -10.59
CA CYS A 25 -16.36 6.71 -10.92
C CYS A 25 -17.49 6.57 -9.90
N LYS A 26 -17.14 6.37 -8.61
CA LYS A 26 -18.10 6.23 -7.52
C LYS A 26 -18.04 7.46 -6.62
N PRO A 27 -19.20 8.06 -6.27
CA PRO A 27 -19.25 9.17 -5.32
C PRO A 27 -18.53 8.84 -4.00
N LEU A 28 -17.85 9.83 -3.43
CA LEU A 28 -17.30 9.72 -2.09
C LEU A 28 -18.44 9.82 -1.06
N PRO A 29 -18.53 8.88 -0.09
CA PRO A 29 -19.49 8.97 1.00
C PRO A 29 -18.97 9.99 2.01
N LEU A 30 -19.15 11.27 1.72
CA LEU A 30 -18.76 12.33 2.65
C LEU A 30 -19.90 12.59 3.62
N SER A 31 -19.66 12.24 4.88
CA SER A 31 -20.51 12.64 6.00
C SER A 31 -20.26 14.11 6.33
N PHE A 32 -20.74 15.03 5.50
CA PHE A 32 -20.88 16.41 5.96
C PHE A 32 -21.97 16.41 7.04
N SER A 33 -21.56 16.54 8.30
CA SER A 33 -22.45 16.74 9.43
C SER A 33 -23.20 18.06 9.26
N SER A 34 -24.31 18.04 8.52
CA SER A 34 -25.33 19.07 8.61
C SER A 34 -26.44 18.51 9.49
N LYS A 35 -26.39 18.82 10.79
CA LYS A 35 -27.44 18.45 11.76
C LYS A 35 -28.80 19.10 11.47
N HIS A 36 -28.97 19.85 10.38
CA HIS A 36 -30.24 20.46 10.00
C HIS A 36 -30.39 20.50 8.48
N LYS A 37 -30.95 19.45 7.88
CA LYS A 37 -31.74 19.54 6.63
C LYS A 37 -32.47 18.24 6.35
N THR A 38 -33.68 18.37 5.80
CA THR A 38 -34.63 17.29 5.51
C THR A 38 -34.15 16.35 4.40
N PRO A 39 -34.63 15.09 4.35
CA PRO A 39 -33.97 13.99 3.64
C PRO A 39 -34.09 14.00 2.11
N SER A 40 -34.98 14.81 1.52
CA SER A 40 -35.35 14.66 0.09
C SER A 40 -34.60 15.60 -0.87
N ALA A 41 -33.90 16.63 -0.38
CA ALA A 41 -33.14 17.58 -1.22
C ALA A 41 -31.61 17.52 -1.01
N ALA A 42 -31.14 16.76 -0.01
CA ALA A 42 -29.72 16.68 0.35
C ALA A 42 -28.90 15.68 -0.49
N ALA A 43 -29.56 14.79 -1.25
CA ALA A 43 -28.89 13.72 -1.98
C ALA A 43 -28.16 14.18 -3.25
N SER A 44 -28.59 15.27 -3.91
CA SER A 44 -28.01 15.71 -5.18
C SER A 44 -26.90 16.76 -5.06
N LEU A 45 -26.71 17.35 -3.87
CA LEU A 45 -25.80 18.50 -3.67
C LEU A 45 -24.51 18.17 -2.90
N ASN A 46 -24.41 16.97 -2.30
CA ASN A 46 -23.34 16.63 -1.34
C ASN A 46 -22.36 15.56 -1.85
N SER A 47 -22.45 15.14 -3.12
CA SER A 47 -21.48 14.22 -3.70
C SER A 47 -20.33 14.99 -4.35
N ILE A 48 -19.11 14.68 -3.92
CA ILE A 48 -17.91 15.23 -4.53
C ILE A 48 -17.45 14.28 -5.63
N HIS A 49 -17.14 14.87 -6.77
CA HIS A 49 -16.79 14.14 -7.96
C HIS A 49 -15.28 13.88 -7.99
N VAL A 50 -14.90 12.75 -7.41
CA VAL A 50 -13.57 12.15 -7.57
C VAL A 50 -13.72 10.94 -8.48
N HIS A 51 -12.84 10.83 -9.47
CA HIS A 51 -12.93 9.78 -10.47
C HIS A 51 -12.23 8.51 -10.02
N ILE A 52 -11.04 8.63 -9.43
CA ILE A 52 -10.26 7.48 -8.97
C ILE A 52 -9.76 7.77 -7.57
N VAL A 53 -9.86 6.78 -6.68
CA VAL A 53 -9.16 6.76 -5.39
C VAL A 53 -8.19 5.59 -5.43
N CYS A 54 -6.90 5.88 -5.31
CA CYS A 54 -5.83 4.91 -5.48
C CYS A 54 -4.56 5.38 -4.75
N ASN A 55 -3.50 4.58 -4.84
CA ASN A 55 -2.16 4.99 -4.48
C ASN A 55 -1.36 5.36 -5.74
N LEU A 56 -0.62 6.45 -5.69
CA LEU A 56 0.34 6.92 -6.69
C LEU A 56 1.73 6.90 -6.06
N ASN A 57 2.61 6.03 -6.54
CA ASN A 57 3.95 5.83 -5.97
C ASN A 57 3.92 5.75 -4.43
N LYS A 58 3.16 4.78 -3.90
CA LYS A 58 2.95 4.53 -2.45
C LYS A 58 2.13 5.59 -1.69
N ASN A 59 1.79 6.72 -2.30
CA ASN A 59 1.01 7.78 -1.64
C ASN A 59 -0.48 7.68 -1.98
N PRO A 60 -1.40 7.80 -1.03
CA PRO A 60 -2.83 7.83 -1.33
C PRO A 60 -3.19 9.13 -2.06
N VAL A 61 -3.90 9.03 -3.18
CA VAL A 61 -4.29 10.19 -4.00
C VAL A 61 -5.75 10.11 -4.45
N TRP A 62 -6.31 11.28 -4.74
CA TRP A 62 -7.58 11.40 -5.45
C TRP A 62 -7.32 11.92 -6.85
N VAL A 63 -7.83 11.23 -7.86
CA VAL A 63 -7.66 11.63 -9.27
C VAL A 63 -8.95 12.23 -9.80
N ILE A 64 -8.82 13.41 -10.42
CA ILE A 64 -9.87 14.08 -11.17
C ILE A 64 -9.49 14.07 -12.65
N VAL A 65 -10.34 13.46 -13.47
CA VAL A 65 -10.14 13.34 -14.93
C VAL A 65 -11.06 14.31 -15.66
N SER A 66 -10.53 15.01 -16.64
CA SER A 66 -11.30 15.87 -17.54
C SER A 66 -10.88 15.66 -18.99
N ASP A 67 -11.81 15.11 -19.77
CA ASP A 67 -11.69 14.99 -21.23
C ASP A 67 -12.31 16.20 -21.96
N ARG A 68 -12.62 17.30 -21.26
CA ARG A 68 -13.16 18.49 -21.92
C ARG A 68 -12.10 19.21 -22.74
N ASN A 69 -12.50 19.73 -23.90
CA ASN A 69 -11.68 20.69 -24.65
C ASN A 69 -11.34 21.90 -23.74
N PRO A 70 -10.06 22.32 -23.67
CA PRO A 70 -9.61 23.39 -22.77
C PRO A 70 -10.39 24.69 -22.89
N ASN A 71 -10.86 25.03 -24.09
CA ASN A 71 -11.60 26.26 -24.37
C ASN A 71 -12.99 26.29 -23.70
N TYR A 72 -13.52 25.13 -23.30
CA TYR A 72 -14.78 25.03 -22.56
C TYR A 72 -14.61 24.88 -21.05
N ILE A 73 -13.39 24.99 -20.55
CA ILE A 73 -13.09 24.96 -19.11
C ILE A 73 -13.01 26.40 -18.61
N THR A 74 -14.07 26.89 -17.96
CA THR A 74 -14.08 28.25 -17.38
C THR A 74 -13.56 28.22 -15.95
N TRP A 75 -12.75 29.22 -15.58
CA TRP A 75 -12.24 29.36 -14.21
C TRP A 75 -13.35 29.66 -13.20
N HIS A 76 -14.14 30.69 -13.50
CA HIS A 76 -15.26 31.14 -12.68
C HIS A 76 -16.57 30.43 -13.06
N SER A 77 -17.47 30.36 -12.10
CA SER A 77 -18.82 29.86 -12.32
C SER A 77 -19.59 30.79 -13.26
N ASN A 78 -20.44 30.21 -14.08
CA ASN A 78 -21.43 30.92 -14.87
C ASN A 78 -22.82 30.35 -14.55
N ASN A 79 -23.89 31.01 -14.99
CA ASN A 79 -25.29 30.64 -14.69
C ASN A 79 -25.65 29.18 -15.03
N LYS A 80 -24.87 28.52 -15.91
CA LYS A 80 -25.08 27.13 -16.34
C LYS A 80 -24.11 26.11 -15.75
N THR A 81 -22.93 26.50 -15.28
CA THR A 81 -21.89 25.55 -14.85
C THR A 81 -21.07 26.07 -13.67
N LYS A 82 -20.80 25.18 -12.70
CA LYS A 82 -19.76 25.41 -11.67
C LYS A 82 -18.40 25.51 -12.37
N GLY A 83 -17.69 26.62 -12.17
CA GLY A 83 -16.36 26.85 -12.72
C GLY A 83 -15.29 25.95 -12.09
N LEU A 84 -14.14 25.83 -12.76
CA LEU A 84 -13.02 24.99 -12.32
C LEU A 84 -12.59 25.32 -10.88
N LYS A 85 -12.45 26.61 -10.54
CA LYS A 85 -12.04 27.07 -9.20
C LYS A 85 -12.93 26.48 -8.09
N SER A 86 -14.25 26.57 -8.25
CA SER A 86 -15.20 26.07 -7.25
C SER A 86 -15.17 24.56 -7.12
N ARG A 87 -14.92 23.83 -8.22
CA ARG A 87 -14.81 22.37 -8.21
C ARG A 87 -13.55 21.92 -7.48
N ILE A 88 -12.40 22.54 -7.77
CA ILE A 88 -11.13 22.22 -7.11
C ILE A 88 -11.20 22.56 -5.62
N GLN A 89 -11.76 23.72 -5.26
CA GLN A 89 -11.97 24.09 -3.86
C GLN A 89 -12.84 23.07 -3.12
N GLN A 90 -13.97 22.66 -3.70
CA GLN A 90 -14.85 21.65 -3.09
C GLN A 90 -14.10 20.33 -2.82
N VAL A 91 -13.28 19.88 -3.77
CA VAL A 91 -12.52 18.63 -3.59
C VAL A 91 -11.44 18.80 -2.51
N LEU A 92 -10.72 19.93 -2.49
CA LEU A 92 -9.71 20.21 -1.46
C LEU A 92 -10.33 20.30 -0.06
N ASP A 93 -11.44 21.01 0.09
CA ASP A 93 -12.13 21.13 1.38
C ASP A 93 -12.52 19.76 1.91
N ALA A 94 -12.98 18.87 1.03
CA ALA A 94 -13.34 17.52 1.41
C ALA A 94 -12.17 16.58 1.67
N ALA A 95 -11.09 16.73 0.90
CA ALA A 95 -9.84 16.03 1.16
C ALA A 95 -9.31 16.36 2.56
N LYS A 96 -9.43 17.63 2.97
CA LYS A 96 -9.05 18.10 4.30
C LYS A 96 -10.02 17.69 5.41
N SER A 97 -11.32 17.55 5.10
CA SER A 97 -12.35 17.23 6.09
C SER A 97 -12.54 15.73 6.34
N THR A 98 -12.01 14.86 5.48
CA THR A 98 -12.11 13.41 5.65
C THR A 98 -10.92 12.87 6.43
N ASN A 99 -11.15 11.92 7.33
CA ASN A 99 -10.06 11.25 8.06
C ASN A 99 -9.62 9.98 7.33
N THR A 100 -10.57 9.08 7.06
CA THR A 100 -10.30 7.75 6.51
C THR A 100 -9.82 7.77 5.06
N LEU A 101 -10.34 8.66 4.21
CA LEU A 101 -10.00 8.70 2.79
C LEU A 101 -9.06 9.86 2.47
N ARG A 102 -8.40 10.46 3.47
CA ARG A 102 -7.55 11.63 3.31
C ARG A 102 -6.44 11.31 2.31
N PRO A 103 -6.41 11.99 1.15
CA PRO A 103 -5.31 11.80 0.22
C PRO A 103 -4.13 12.69 0.62
N TYR A 104 -2.93 12.24 0.27
CA TYR A 104 -1.71 13.05 0.32
C TYR A 104 -1.76 14.18 -0.72
N SER A 105 -2.23 13.87 -1.93
CA SER A 105 -2.39 14.83 -3.00
C SER A 105 -3.61 14.55 -3.89
N ILE A 106 -4.03 15.58 -4.62
CA ILE A 106 -5.06 15.53 -5.64
C ILE A 106 -4.36 15.62 -7.00
N ILE A 107 -4.62 14.65 -7.86
CA ILE A 107 -4.10 14.61 -9.23
C ILE A 107 -5.19 15.12 -10.17
N LEU A 108 -4.85 16.11 -10.97
CA LEU A 108 -5.70 16.64 -12.02
C LEU A 108 -5.15 16.16 -13.37
N PHE A 109 -5.95 15.36 -14.07
CA PHE A 109 -5.62 14.83 -15.38
C PHE A 109 -6.55 15.47 -16.42
N PHE A 110 -6.00 16.35 -17.25
CA PHE A 110 -6.72 16.96 -18.37
C PHE A 110 -6.27 16.33 -19.68
N SER A 111 -7.09 15.43 -20.23
CA SER A 111 -6.76 14.62 -21.42
C SER A 111 -6.40 15.46 -22.65
N ASN A 112 -7.11 16.56 -22.85
CA ASN A 112 -6.94 17.47 -24.00
C ASN A 112 -6.14 18.73 -23.63
N GLY A 113 -5.40 18.68 -22.52
CA GLY A 113 -4.58 19.80 -22.03
C GLY A 113 -5.36 20.86 -21.26
N LEU A 114 -4.72 22.01 -21.06
CA LEU A 114 -5.28 23.13 -20.30
C LEU A 114 -4.82 24.45 -20.91
N THR A 115 -5.69 25.48 -20.88
CA THR A 115 -5.29 26.81 -21.33
C THR A 115 -4.21 27.39 -20.41
N ILE A 116 -3.31 28.21 -20.96
CA ILE A 116 -2.25 28.89 -20.19
C ILE A 116 -2.84 29.65 -19.00
N PHE A 117 -3.99 30.31 -19.20
CA PHE A 117 -4.70 31.02 -18.13
C PHE A 117 -5.11 30.10 -16.98
N ASN A 118 -5.80 29.00 -17.26
CA ASN A 118 -6.26 28.08 -16.21
C ASN A 118 -5.07 27.36 -15.54
N HIS A 119 -4.03 27.02 -16.30
CA HIS A 119 -2.81 26.42 -15.77
C HIS A 119 -2.12 27.34 -14.76
N GLN A 120 -1.90 28.60 -15.14
CA GLN A 120 -1.30 29.59 -14.25
C GLN A 120 -2.14 29.82 -13.00
N LYS A 121 -3.47 29.86 -13.16
CA LYS A 121 -4.40 30.00 -12.04
C LYS A 121 -4.40 28.82 -11.07
N LEU A 122 -4.29 27.58 -11.54
CA LEU A 122 -4.11 26.41 -10.67
C LEU A 122 -2.81 26.49 -9.88
N LYS A 123 -1.73 26.95 -10.51
CA LYS A 123 -0.44 27.14 -9.86
C LYS A 123 -0.50 28.23 -8.79
N ASP A 124 -1.03 29.40 -9.13
CA ASP A 124 -1.02 30.56 -8.24
C ASP A 124 -2.02 30.45 -7.08
N GLU A 125 -3.23 29.92 -7.32
CA GLU A 125 -4.30 29.88 -6.31
C GLU A 125 -4.33 28.58 -5.51
N PHE A 126 -3.80 27.47 -6.05
CA PHE A 126 -3.85 26.14 -5.42
C PHE A 126 -2.48 25.47 -5.26
N GLY A 127 -1.39 26.12 -5.65
CA GLY A 127 -0.05 25.53 -5.55
C GLY A 127 0.16 24.32 -6.46
N ALA A 128 -0.61 24.21 -7.55
CA ALA A 128 -0.50 23.06 -8.45
C ALA A 128 0.87 23.02 -9.13
N SER A 129 1.51 21.86 -9.13
CA SER A 129 2.79 21.61 -9.79
C SER A 129 2.66 20.49 -10.83
N LYS A 130 3.56 20.45 -11.81
CA LYS A 130 3.66 19.31 -12.73
C LYS A 130 3.95 18.05 -11.91
N LEU A 131 3.25 16.96 -12.20
CA LEU A 131 3.53 15.69 -11.56
C LEU A 131 4.95 15.22 -11.94
N ALA A 132 5.73 14.78 -10.95
CA ALA A 132 7.11 14.33 -11.17
C ALA A 132 7.23 12.98 -11.90
N LEU A 133 6.13 12.23 -11.95
CA LEU A 133 6.03 10.97 -12.69
C LEU A 133 5.59 11.24 -14.12
N GLU A 134 6.33 10.71 -15.07
CA GLU A 134 5.91 10.71 -16.47
C GLU A 134 4.97 9.54 -16.70
N PHE A 135 3.76 9.83 -17.19
CA PHE A 135 2.87 8.81 -17.69
C PHE A 135 3.55 8.19 -18.91
N SER A 136 3.75 6.88 -18.89
CA SER A 136 4.42 6.22 -20.01
C SER A 136 3.44 6.11 -21.17
N ASP A 137 3.82 6.67 -22.32
CA ASP A 137 3.25 6.33 -23.62
C ASP A 137 3.85 5.01 -24.10
N SER A 138 3.89 3.99 -23.24
CA SER A 138 4.39 2.69 -23.66
C SER A 138 3.54 2.24 -24.85
N ASP A 139 4.19 2.11 -26.00
CA ASP A 139 3.70 1.32 -27.13
C ASP A 139 3.61 -0.11 -26.59
N PHE A 140 2.49 -0.43 -25.96
CA PHE A 140 2.17 -1.81 -25.65
C PHE A 140 1.98 -2.48 -27.01
N ASP A 141 2.98 -3.28 -27.38
CA ASP A 141 2.99 -4.12 -28.57
C ASP A 141 1.94 -5.22 -28.36
N PHE A 142 0.67 -4.86 -28.57
CA PHE A 142 -0.47 -5.79 -28.55
C PHE A 142 -0.51 -6.52 -29.90
N ALA A 143 0.51 -7.31 -30.18
CA ALA A 143 0.46 -8.30 -31.25
C ALA A 143 -0.31 -9.52 -30.75
N GLU A 144 -1.58 -9.61 -31.12
CA GLU A 144 -2.11 -10.72 -31.92
C GLU A 144 -3.59 -10.43 -32.24
N GLU A 145 -3.87 -10.27 -33.53
CA GLU A 145 -5.22 -10.36 -34.08
C GLU A 145 -5.77 -11.76 -33.75
N THR A 146 -6.44 -11.93 -32.62
CA THR A 146 -7.32 -13.08 -32.44
C THR A 146 -8.53 -12.85 -33.34
N GLU A 147 -8.66 -13.68 -34.38
CA GLU A 147 -9.81 -13.71 -35.28
C GLU A 147 -11.12 -13.76 -34.46
N GLY A 148 -11.91 -12.68 -34.55
CA GLY A 148 -13.29 -12.65 -34.07
C GLY A 148 -13.50 -11.91 -32.75
N GLU A 149 -13.97 -10.67 -32.86
CA GLU A 149 -14.60 -9.85 -31.80
C GLU A 149 -13.66 -9.24 -30.75
N TRP A 150 -13.03 -8.10 -31.05
CA TRP A 150 -12.95 -6.85 -30.26
C TRP A 150 -11.94 -5.91 -30.96
N VAL A 151 -12.34 -4.68 -31.29
CA VAL A 151 -11.41 -3.67 -31.83
C VAL A 151 -10.82 -2.89 -30.65
N HIS A 152 -9.50 -2.96 -30.47
CA HIS A 152 -8.79 -2.19 -29.45
C HIS A 152 -8.55 -0.75 -29.94
N VAL A 153 -9.25 0.22 -29.35
CA VAL A 153 -9.17 1.66 -29.70
C VAL A 153 -8.20 2.40 -28.76
N ILE A 154 -6.99 1.89 -28.54
CA ILE A 154 -5.97 2.69 -27.83
C ILE A 154 -4.62 2.66 -28.56
N PRO A 155 -4.46 3.38 -29.69
CA PRO A 155 -3.14 3.81 -30.13
C PRO A 155 -2.99 5.34 -30.02
N GLY A 156 -2.12 5.78 -29.09
CA GLY A 156 -1.29 6.99 -29.28
C GLY A 156 -1.77 8.36 -28.78
N MET A 157 -2.67 8.49 -27.80
CA MET A 157 -3.33 9.79 -27.56
C MET A 157 -3.41 10.28 -26.10
N TYR A 158 -2.34 10.87 -25.57
CA TYR A 158 -2.40 11.92 -24.52
C TYR A 158 -1.20 12.90 -24.59
N LYS A 159 -0.61 13.12 -25.77
CA LYS A 159 0.53 14.05 -25.96
C LYS A 159 0.25 15.48 -25.51
N GLU A 160 -1.01 15.91 -25.62
CA GLU A 160 -1.46 17.22 -25.18
C GLU A 160 -1.95 17.23 -23.72
N ALA A 161 -1.94 16.08 -23.04
CA ALA A 161 -2.49 15.99 -21.70
C ALA A 161 -1.69 16.83 -20.71
N CYS A 162 -2.43 17.48 -19.82
CA CYS A 162 -1.85 18.25 -18.73
C CYS A 162 -2.15 17.52 -17.42
N VAL A 163 -1.09 17.07 -16.74
CA VAL A 163 -1.18 16.41 -15.43
C VAL A 163 -0.57 17.29 -14.35
N LEU A 164 -1.37 17.63 -13.35
CA LEU A 164 -0.99 18.49 -12.24
C LEU A 164 -1.26 17.80 -10.91
N GLU A 165 -0.40 18.07 -9.93
CA GLU A 165 -0.54 17.61 -8.56
C GLU A 165 -0.79 18.80 -7.64
N ILE A 166 -1.76 18.66 -6.73
CA ILE A 166 -2.00 19.60 -5.63
C ILE A 166 -1.83 18.82 -4.32
N LYS A 167 -0.81 19.16 -3.53
CA LYS A 167 -0.61 18.58 -2.20
C LYS A 167 -1.67 19.13 -1.23
N VAL A 168 -2.33 18.25 -0.47
CA VAL A 168 -3.47 18.64 0.39
C VAL A 168 -3.01 19.48 1.59
N ASP A 169 -1.85 19.15 2.15
CA ASP A 169 -1.33 19.73 3.40
C ASP A 169 -0.23 20.80 3.19
N HIS A 170 0.13 21.10 1.95
CA HIS A 170 1.02 22.23 1.66
C HIS A 170 0.24 23.53 1.76
N VAL A 171 0.26 24.15 2.93
CA VAL A 171 -0.13 25.55 3.08
C VAL A 171 0.92 26.39 2.35
N VAL A 172 0.51 27.11 1.30
CA VAL A 172 1.32 28.20 0.74
C VAL A 172 1.28 29.36 1.75
N ASN A 173 2.10 29.26 2.80
CA ASN A 173 2.43 30.39 3.63
C ASN A 173 3.78 30.92 3.16
N ASN A 174 3.74 32.03 2.42
CA ASN A 174 4.82 33.00 2.50
C ASN A 174 5.04 33.33 3.98
N VAL A 175 6.31 33.38 4.40
CA VAL A 175 6.85 33.67 5.75
C VAL A 175 7.37 32.43 6.51
N ILE A 176 8.67 32.22 6.34
CA ILE A 176 9.72 31.77 7.28
C ILE A 176 9.42 30.56 8.20
N SER A 177 10.30 29.56 8.03
CA SER A 177 10.68 28.48 8.95
C SER A 177 9.64 27.40 9.28
N SER A 178 9.97 26.14 8.99
CA SER A 178 10.44 25.26 10.06
C SER A 178 11.02 23.96 9.52
N GLU A 179 12.24 23.65 9.98
CA GLU A 179 12.92 22.36 9.86
C GLU A 179 12.32 21.31 10.81
N HIS A 180 11.02 21.42 11.15
CA HIS A 180 10.41 20.69 12.28
C HIS A 180 9.64 19.41 11.91
N GLU A 181 9.32 19.14 10.65
CA GLU A 181 8.62 17.89 10.28
C GLU A 181 9.56 16.69 10.05
N VAL A 182 10.85 16.93 9.76
CA VAL A 182 11.78 15.87 9.31
C VAL A 182 12.45 15.12 10.48
N LYS A 183 12.50 15.71 11.68
CA LYS A 183 13.25 15.14 12.83
C LYS A 183 12.46 14.19 13.74
N ASP A 184 11.13 14.20 13.72
CA ASP A 184 10.32 13.43 14.67
C ASP A 184 9.98 12.00 14.22
N SER A 185 10.02 11.70 12.91
CA SER A 185 9.66 10.37 12.39
C SER A 185 10.72 9.29 12.67
N PHE A 186 12.00 9.69 12.73
CA PHE A 186 13.11 8.75 12.92
C PHE A 186 13.55 8.55 14.36
N LEU A 187 13.03 9.31 15.33
CA LEU A 187 13.33 9.14 16.77
C LEU A 187 12.81 7.81 17.38
N ASN A 188 12.07 7.01 16.61
CA ASN A 188 11.32 5.84 17.08
C ASN A 188 11.76 4.52 16.43
N VAL A 189 12.93 4.49 15.77
CA VAL A 189 13.53 3.28 15.20
C VAL A 189 14.59 2.73 16.15
N PHE A 190 14.46 1.47 16.57
CA PHE A 190 15.44 0.80 17.43
C PHE A 190 16.27 -0.18 16.59
N PRO A 191 17.60 -0.25 16.84
CA PRO A 191 18.46 -1.22 16.16
C PRO A 191 18.06 -2.66 16.52
N PRO A 192 18.47 -3.65 15.70
CA PRO A 192 18.24 -5.05 15.99
C PRO A 192 18.76 -5.41 17.39
N GLU A 193 18.07 -6.30 18.10
CA GLU A 193 18.49 -6.74 19.44
C GLU A 193 19.82 -7.48 19.32
N HIS A 194 20.91 -6.86 19.78
CA HIS A 194 22.19 -7.51 19.94
C HIS A 194 22.16 -8.42 21.17
N GLN A 195 21.59 -9.61 21.03
CA GLN A 195 21.93 -10.70 21.93
C GLN A 195 23.25 -11.30 21.44
N GLY A 196 24.31 -10.98 22.19
CA GLY A 196 25.68 -11.33 21.88
C GLY A 196 25.87 -12.84 21.88
N GLU A 197 26.16 -13.39 20.71
CA GLU A 197 26.96 -14.60 20.51
C GLU A 197 27.43 -14.59 19.05
N ASN A 198 28.75 -14.62 18.85
CA ASN A 198 29.35 -14.82 17.53
C ASN A 198 28.98 -16.22 17.05
N VAL A 199 28.06 -16.32 16.10
CA VAL A 199 27.66 -17.61 15.52
C VAL A 199 28.71 -18.07 14.52
N ASN A 200 29.22 -19.29 14.73
CA ASN A 200 30.11 -20.00 13.82
C ASN A 200 29.52 -20.09 12.40
N PRO A 201 30.27 -19.77 11.32
CA PRO A 201 29.75 -19.73 9.96
C PRO A 201 29.60 -21.10 9.28
N ASN A 202 29.65 -22.21 10.01
CA ASN A 202 29.66 -23.55 9.42
C ASN A 202 28.36 -24.30 9.72
N LEU A 203 27.32 -24.04 8.91
CA LEU A 203 26.29 -25.03 8.62
C LEU A 203 26.11 -25.08 7.09
N GLY A 204 26.38 -26.25 6.53
CA GLY A 204 26.53 -26.47 5.10
C GLY A 204 25.33 -26.08 4.25
N SER A 205 25.65 -25.68 3.01
CA SER A 205 24.76 -25.35 1.90
C SER A 205 23.88 -24.11 2.09
N SER A 206 24.02 -23.14 1.18
CA SER A 206 23.15 -21.96 1.10
C SER A 206 21.68 -22.39 1.02
N ASN A 207 20.97 -22.31 2.15
CA ASN A 207 19.55 -22.62 2.22
C ASN A 207 18.73 -21.38 1.80
N SER A 208 17.52 -21.60 1.28
CA SER A 208 16.68 -20.55 0.69
C SER A 208 16.42 -19.37 1.63
N PHE A 209 16.40 -19.61 2.95
CA PHE A 209 16.29 -18.59 3.99
C PHE A 209 17.50 -17.65 4.03
N SER A 210 18.72 -18.19 4.06
CA SER A 210 19.94 -17.36 4.04
C SER A 210 20.04 -16.52 2.77
N ALA A 211 19.61 -17.08 1.62
CA ALA A 211 19.54 -16.36 0.36
C ALA A 211 18.53 -15.20 0.43
N LEU A 212 17.34 -15.43 0.99
CA LEU A 212 16.33 -14.38 1.18
C LEU A 212 16.86 -13.23 2.06
N LEU A 213 17.47 -13.56 3.22
CA LEU A 213 18.04 -12.55 4.12
C LEU A 213 19.16 -11.74 3.45
N SER A 214 19.98 -12.38 2.60
CA SER A 214 21.08 -11.71 1.91
C SER A 214 20.62 -10.66 0.89
N GLN A 215 19.39 -10.77 0.39
CA GLN A 215 18.81 -9.82 -0.55
C GLN A 215 18.22 -8.59 0.14
N MET A 216 17.92 -8.67 1.44
CA MET A 216 17.42 -7.53 2.20
C MET A 216 18.53 -6.49 2.42
N LYS A 217 18.18 -5.21 2.36
CA LYS A 217 19.13 -4.13 2.66
C LYS A 217 19.46 -4.19 4.16
N LYS A 218 20.73 -4.45 4.47
CA LYS A 218 21.21 -4.55 5.85
C LYS A 218 21.28 -3.19 6.51
N VAL A 219 21.04 -3.20 7.81
CA VAL A 219 21.17 -2.05 8.72
C VAL A 219 22.62 -1.93 9.19
N GLU A 220 23.58 -1.79 8.27
CA GLU A 220 24.99 -1.63 8.65
C GLU A 220 25.28 -0.19 9.07
N SER A 221 25.29 0.05 10.40
CA SER A 221 25.82 1.23 11.11
C SER A 221 25.55 2.63 10.54
N THR A 222 24.49 2.81 9.74
CA THR A 222 24.05 4.14 9.29
C THR A 222 23.41 4.85 10.47
N LYS A 223 23.80 6.10 10.70
CA LYS A 223 23.18 6.92 11.75
C LYS A 223 21.69 7.08 11.42
N MET A 224 20.83 7.02 12.44
CA MET A 224 19.37 7.19 12.32
C MET A 224 18.95 8.46 11.57
N GLU A 225 19.84 9.44 11.44
CA GLU A 225 19.62 10.75 10.80
C GLU A 225 19.66 10.70 9.26
N ASP A 226 20.06 9.58 8.65
CA ASP A 226 20.24 9.45 7.19
C ASP A 226 19.04 8.82 6.46
N PHE A 227 18.02 8.34 7.18
CA PHE A 227 16.86 7.72 6.54
C PHE A 227 15.92 8.78 5.99
N SER A 228 15.42 8.56 4.78
CA SER A 228 14.44 9.42 4.12
C SER A 228 13.11 8.70 3.95
N HIS A 229 12.00 9.43 3.81
CA HIS A 229 10.71 8.83 3.43
C HIS A 229 10.71 8.21 2.02
N ASP A 230 11.79 8.39 1.25
CA ASP A 230 12.00 7.76 -0.06
C ASP A 230 12.75 6.43 0.04
N ASP A 231 13.19 6.02 1.24
CA ASP A 231 13.76 4.69 1.45
C ASP A 231 12.70 3.59 1.19
N ASP A 232 13.12 2.53 0.53
CA ASP A 232 12.24 1.44 0.15
C ASP A 232 12.06 0.47 1.32
N PHE A 233 11.08 0.76 2.18
CA PHE A 233 10.73 -0.07 3.33
C PHE A 233 9.72 -1.17 2.96
N ILE A 234 9.70 -2.25 3.74
CA ILE A 234 8.62 -3.25 3.78
C ILE A 234 8.22 -3.46 5.23
N ASN A 235 6.93 -3.38 5.50
CA ASN A 235 6.37 -3.71 6.80
C ASN A 235 6.04 -5.21 6.85
N PHE A 236 6.69 -5.96 7.72
CA PHE A 236 6.38 -7.39 7.90
C PHE A 236 5.31 -7.55 8.97
N ASP A 237 4.20 -8.21 8.62
CA ASP A 237 3.25 -8.65 9.63
C ASP A 237 3.71 -9.96 10.31
N THR A 238 3.04 -10.36 11.39
CA THR A 238 3.34 -11.60 12.12
C THR A 238 3.26 -12.82 11.21
N THR A 239 2.32 -12.86 10.26
CA THR A 239 2.15 -14.01 9.36
C THR A 239 3.31 -14.17 8.38
N ALA A 240 3.90 -13.06 7.92
CA ALA A 240 5.07 -13.04 7.07
C ALA A 240 6.31 -13.55 7.81
N LEU A 241 6.53 -13.07 9.05
CA LEU A 241 7.65 -13.55 9.88
C LEU A 241 7.56 -15.05 10.14
N ILE A 242 6.38 -15.53 10.54
CA ILE A 242 6.11 -16.96 10.75
C ILE A 242 6.37 -17.75 9.47
N ALA A 243 5.93 -17.23 8.32
CA ALA A 243 6.08 -17.94 7.07
C ALA A 243 7.52 -18.03 6.58
N ILE A 244 8.35 -17.04 6.86
CA ILE A 244 9.78 -17.07 6.53
C ILE A 244 10.54 -18.06 7.43
N VAL A 245 10.19 -18.16 8.72
CA VAL A 245 10.94 -19.03 9.65
C VAL A 245 10.37 -20.44 9.77
N SER A 246 9.16 -20.69 9.29
CA SER A 246 8.49 -21.99 9.35
C SER A 246 9.33 -23.12 8.78
N GLY A 247 9.33 -24.28 9.43
CA GLY A 247 9.93 -25.50 8.88
C GLY A 247 9.38 -25.87 7.50
N ILE A 248 8.11 -25.58 7.21
CA ILE A 248 7.50 -25.82 5.89
C ILE A 248 8.34 -25.15 4.79
N SER A 249 8.59 -23.85 4.96
CA SER A 249 9.34 -23.01 4.02
C SER A 249 10.85 -23.27 3.98
N ASN A 250 11.34 -24.06 4.94
CA ASN A 250 12.76 -24.30 5.20
C ASN A 250 13.13 -25.77 4.98
N GLY A 251 12.42 -26.45 4.07
CA GLY A 251 12.77 -27.79 3.59
C GLY A 251 12.07 -28.94 4.33
N CYS A 252 11.26 -28.68 5.36
CA CYS A 252 10.53 -29.74 6.06
C CYS A 252 9.17 -30.09 5.44
N ALA A 253 8.76 -29.44 4.34
CA ALA A 253 7.46 -29.70 3.71
C ALA A 253 7.31 -31.16 3.25
N GLU A 254 8.33 -31.72 2.57
CA GLU A 254 8.29 -33.10 2.09
C GLU A 254 8.33 -34.12 3.24
N GLU A 255 9.19 -33.90 4.24
CA GLU A 255 9.25 -34.72 5.45
C GLU A 255 7.90 -34.73 6.17
N LEU A 256 7.25 -33.57 6.28
CA LEU A 256 5.94 -33.43 6.91
C LEU A 256 4.86 -34.22 6.19
N LEU A 257 4.87 -34.24 4.86
CA LEU A 257 3.90 -34.97 4.03
C LEU A 257 4.13 -36.50 4.06
N ASN A 258 5.37 -36.94 4.32
CA ASN A 258 5.71 -38.36 4.43
C ASN A 258 5.36 -38.98 5.81
N LYS A 259 4.98 -38.17 6.79
CA LYS A 259 4.58 -38.65 8.13
C LYS A 259 3.21 -39.33 8.10
N PRO A 260 2.99 -40.36 8.94
CA PRO A 260 1.68 -41.01 9.04
C PRO A 260 0.57 -40.02 9.43
N GLU A 261 -0.57 -40.07 8.74
CA GLU A 261 -1.71 -39.17 8.98
C GLU A 261 -2.18 -39.17 10.44
N VAL A 262 -2.14 -40.32 11.11
CA VAL A 262 -2.53 -40.46 12.53
C VAL A 262 -1.65 -39.59 13.44
N GLU A 263 -0.34 -39.53 13.17
CA GLU A 263 0.61 -38.68 13.92
C GLU A 263 0.31 -37.20 13.66
N LEU A 264 0.08 -36.84 12.39
CA LEU A 264 -0.19 -35.47 11.97
C LEU A 264 -1.52 -34.94 12.53
N ARG A 265 -2.57 -35.77 12.54
CA ARG A 265 -3.86 -35.42 13.16
C ARG A 265 -3.74 -35.29 14.68
N HIS A 266 -2.95 -36.13 15.34
CA HIS A 266 -2.68 -35.97 16.76
C HIS A 266 -1.94 -34.66 17.06
N ARG A 267 -0.95 -34.31 16.23
CA ARG A 267 -0.12 -33.10 16.38
C ARG A 267 -0.90 -31.82 16.08
N PHE A 268 -1.53 -31.74 14.91
CA PHE A 268 -2.16 -30.50 14.42
C PHE A 268 -3.67 -30.42 14.71
N LYS A 269 -4.28 -31.51 15.20
CA LYS A 269 -5.69 -31.56 15.60
C LYS A 269 -6.60 -31.02 14.48
N GLY A 270 -7.45 -30.05 14.78
CA GLY A 270 -8.35 -29.43 13.82
C GLY A 270 -7.66 -28.62 12.70
N ASN A 271 -6.35 -28.37 12.81
CA ASN A 271 -5.58 -27.64 11.79
C ASN A 271 -4.90 -28.57 10.77
N PHE A 272 -5.08 -29.90 10.87
CA PHE A 272 -4.42 -30.87 9.99
C PHE A 272 -4.54 -30.52 8.51
N ASP A 273 -5.77 -30.38 7.99
CA ASP A 273 -6.00 -30.14 6.56
C ASP A 273 -5.35 -28.84 6.08
N PHE A 274 -5.33 -27.81 6.94
CA PHE A 274 -4.71 -26.52 6.63
C PHE A 274 -3.19 -26.63 6.55
N VAL A 275 -2.55 -27.32 7.50
CA VAL A 275 -1.09 -27.51 7.51
C VAL A 275 -0.63 -28.36 6.32
N ILE A 276 -1.38 -29.40 5.95
CA ILE A 276 -1.09 -30.22 4.77
C ILE A 276 -1.20 -29.40 3.49
N ALA A 277 -2.27 -28.61 3.33
CA ALA A 277 -2.43 -27.73 2.18
C ALA A 277 -1.28 -26.72 2.05
N GLN A 278 -0.77 -26.20 3.17
CA GLN A 278 0.40 -25.31 3.17
C GLN A 278 1.68 -26.02 2.73
N ALA A 279 1.92 -27.26 3.18
CA ALA A 279 3.09 -28.03 2.78
C ALA A 279 3.05 -28.38 1.28
N MET A 280 1.90 -28.81 0.77
CA MET A 280 1.71 -29.05 -0.67
C MET A 280 1.90 -27.77 -1.49
N SER A 281 1.38 -26.64 -0.99
CA SER A 281 1.56 -25.32 -1.62
C SER A 281 3.03 -24.92 -1.67
N GLU A 282 3.82 -25.21 -0.64
CA GLU A 282 5.25 -24.87 -0.61
C GLU A 282 6.07 -25.63 -1.64
N LEU A 283 5.76 -26.92 -1.86
CA LEU A 283 6.43 -27.72 -2.88
C LEU A 283 6.17 -27.20 -4.31
N GLN A 284 5.00 -26.59 -4.55
CA GLN A 284 4.65 -26.01 -5.86
C GLN A 284 5.13 -24.56 -6.00
N TYR A 285 5.00 -23.77 -4.94
CA TYR A 285 5.26 -22.33 -4.93
C TYR A 285 6.10 -21.96 -3.70
N PRO A 286 7.43 -22.18 -3.76
CA PRO A 286 8.31 -21.92 -2.63
C PRO A 286 8.25 -20.46 -2.17
N ILE A 287 7.92 -20.24 -0.90
CA ILE A 287 7.60 -18.89 -0.43
C ILE A 287 8.82 -17.97 -0.45
N HIS A 288 10.02 -18.46 -0.13
CA HIS A 288 11.24 -17.64 -0.17
C HIS A 288 11.55 -17.14 -1.59
N ALA A 289 11.31 -17.97 -2.62
CA ALA A 289 11.47 -17.54 -4.01
C ALA A 289 10.44 -16.46 -4.37
N ASN A 290 9.17 -16.65 -3.97
CA ASN A 290 8.11 -15.68 -4.24
C ASN A 290 8.33 -14.34 -3.51
N LEU A 291 8.91 -14.37 -2.31
CA LEU A 291 9.19 -13.17 -1.52
C LEU A 291 10.46 -12.43 -1.96
N SER A 292 11.35 -13.09 -2.71
CA SER A 292 12.63 -12.53 -3.15
C SER A 292 12.47 -11.15 -3.83
N ALA A 293 11.58 -11.06 -4.83
CA ALA A 293 11.33 -9.81 -5.53
C ALA A 293 10.67 -8.74 -4.62
N ALA A 294 9.88 -9.17 -3.64
CA ALA A 294 9.26 -8.25 -2.71
C ALA A 294 10.33 -7.59 -1.81
N VAL A 295 11.28 -8.37 -1.29
CA VAL A 295 12.25 -7.96 -0.26
C VAL A 295 13.62 -7.48 -0.76
N SER A 296 13.97 -7.81 -2.01
CA SER A 296 15.28 -7.51 -2.57
C SER A 296 15.56 -6.00 -2.60
N GLY A 297 16.68 -5.60 -1.98
CA GLY A 297 17.14 -4.21 -1.90
C GLY A 297 16.35 -3.34 -0.91
N LYS A 298 15.36 -3.89 -0.21
CA LYS A 298 14.47 -3.15 0.68
C LYS A 298 14.82 -3.37 2.15
N MET A 299 14.51 -2.38 2.99
CA MET A 299 14.68 -2.49 4.44
C MET A 299 13.40 -3.03 5.09
N GLY A 300 13.53 -4.09 5.89
CA GLY A 300 12.39 -4.62 6.64
C GLY A 300 12.17 -3.88 7.93
N ILE A 301 10.91 -3.50 8.20
CA ILE A 301 10.45 -2.93 9.46
C ILE A 301 9.40 -3.84 10.09
N ILE A 302 9.37 -3.88 11.42
CA ILE A 302 8.27 -4.45 12.20
C ILE A 302 7.93 -3.55 13.38
N CYS A 303 6.65 -3.51 13.77
CA CYS A 303 6.21 -2.74 14.92
C CYS A 303 6.30 -3.53 16.23
N GLU A 304 6.24 -2.83 17.37
CA GLU A 304 6.33 -3.41 18.73
C GLU A 304 5.32 -4.54 18.94
N SER A 305 4.07 -4.35 18.48
CA SER A 305 3.03 -5.38 18.56
C SER A 305 3.40 -6.65 17.78
N VAL A 306 3.96 -6.53 16.57
CA VAL A 306 4.39 -7.68 15.75
C VAL A 306 5.57 -8.39 16.40
N LEU A 307 6.56 -7.64 16.91
CA LEU A 307 7.72 -8.21 17.58
C LEU A 307 7.29 -9.07 18.79
N SER A 308 6.40 -8.55 19.64
CA SER A 308 5.87 -9.31 20.79
C SER A 308 5.09 -10.55 20.36
N GLU A 309 4.13 -10.41 19.43
CA GLU A 309 3.29 -11.54 18.97
C GLU A 309 4.15 -12.63 18.32
N PHE A 310 5.14 -12.24 17.50
CA PHE A 310 6.06 -13.16 16.85
C PHE A 310 6.93 -13.92 17.85
N LYS A 311 7.55 -13.23 18.81
CA LYS A 311 8.36 -13.86 19.86
C LYS A 311 7.54 -14.85 20.69
N GLU A 312 6.31 -14.49 21.05
CA GLU A 312 5.41 -15.36 21.81
C GLU A 312 5.06 -16.63 21.02
N LEU A 313 4.68 -16.49 19.74
CA LEU A 313 4.34 -17.63 18.88
C LEU A 313 5.53 -18.57 18.66
N VAL A 314 6.72 -18.02 18.40
CA VAL A 314 7.94 -18.81 18.22
C VAL A 314 8.32 -19.51 19.54
N LEU A 315 8.17 -18.85 20.69
CA LEU A 315 8.41 -19.47 21.99
C LEU A 315 7.47 -20.66 22.24
N MET A 316 6.17 -20.48 21.99
CA MET A 316 5.12 -21.46 22.26
C MET A 316 5.12 -22.63 21.26
N CYS A 317 5.31 -22.36 19.97
CA CYS A 317 5.08 -23.34 18.90
C CYS A 317 6.36 -23.71 18.14
N GLY A 318 7.42 -22.91 18.21
CA GLY A 318 8.65 -23.10 17.45
C GLY A 318 9.56 -24.17 18.06
N GLY A 319 10.12 -25.02 17.20
CA GLY A 319 11.21 -25.93 17.56
C GLY A 319 12.57 -25.23 17.52
N ALA A 320 13.66 -25.99 17.70
CA ALA A 320 15.00 -25.43 17.82
C ALA A 320 15.45 -24.70 16.53
N ASN A 321 15.11 -25.24 15.37
CA ASN A 321 15.51 -24.67 14.08
C ASN A 321 14.66 -23.44 13.74
N GLU A 322 13.36 -23.48 14.03
CA GLU A 322 12.46 -22.33 13.84
C GLU A 322 12.85 -21.16 14.76
N LYS A 323 13.23 -21.44 16.01
CA LYS A 323 13.77 -20.45 16.96
C LYS A 323 15.06 -19.83 16.45
N HIS A 324 15.99 -20.65 15.98
CA HIS A 324 17.25 -20.16 15.43
C HIS A 324 17.04 -19.23 14.22
N ARG A 325 16.16 -19.60 13.29
CA ARG A 325 15.80 -18.75 12.14
C ARG A 325 15.10 -17.46 12.56
N ALA A 326 14.24 -17.51 13.59
CA ALA A 326 13.62 -16.31 14.15
C ALA A 326 14.67 -15.32 14.68
N ASP A 327 15.65 -15.80 15.44
CA ASP A 327 16.73 -14.96 15.95
C ASP A 327 17.58 -14.35 14.83
N GLN A 328 17.84 -15.11 13.76
CA GLN A 328 18.56 -14.61 12.57
C GLN A 328 17.75 -13.56 11.80
N LEU A 329 16.46 -13.79 11.59
CA LEU A 329 15.59 -12.85 10.88
C LEU A 329 15.45 -11.52 11.65
N LEU A 330 15.26 -11.58 12.97
CA LEU A 330 15.14 -10.36 13.80
C LEU A 330 16.39 -9.49 13.77
N LYS A 331 17.58 -10.07 13.56
CA LYS A 331 18.84 -9.31 13.39
C LYS A 331 18.88 -8.50 12.09
N CYS A 332 18.03 -8.81 11.12
CA CYS A 332 17.96 -8.14 9.83
C CYS A 332 16.83 -7.10 9.72
N LEU A 333 16.02 -6.93 10.77
CA LEU A 333 14.84 -6.07 10.76
C LEU A 333 15.04 -4.83 11.66
N LEU A 334 14.45 -3.72 11.24
CA LEU A 334 14.31 -2.51 12.06
C LEU A 334 13.05 -2.60 12.93
N PHE A 335 13.17 -2.20 14.19
CA PHE A 335 12.02 -2.12 15.08
C PHE A 335 11.49 -0.70 15.13
N VAL A 336 10.19 -0.52 14.92
CA VAL A 336 9.53 0.78 15.01
C VAL A 336 8.44 0.75 16.07
N ARG A 337 8.12 1.90 16.65
CA ARG A 337 6.95 2.01 17.54
C ARG A 337 5.65 1.69 16.82
N ASP A 338 4.65 1.26 17.59
CA ASP A 338 3.27 1.15 17.13
C ASP A 338 2.71 2.54 16.74
N SER A 339 2.89 2.88 15.46
CA SER A 339 2.60 4.20 14.87
C SER A 339 1.55 4.10 13.77
N PRO A 340 0.30 3.71 14.07
CA PRO A 340 -0.71 3.55 13.03
C PRO A 340 -1.13 4.88 12.42
N SER A 341 -1.30 4.91 11.10
CA SER A 341 -1.81 6.09 10.40
C SER A 341 -3.20 6.50 10.90
N GLU A 342 -3.44 7.81 10.95
CA GLU A 342 -4.73 8.39 11.38
C GLU A 342 -5.91 7.82 10.57
N ARG A 343 -5.68 7.64 9.26
CA ARG A 343 -6.71 7.16 8.36
C ARG A 343 -7.18 5.75 8.73
N LEU A 344 -6.25 4.83 9.02
CA LEU A 344 -6.59 3.46 9.38
C LEU A 344 -7.10 3.35 10.81
N ILE A 345 -6.49 4.07 11.77
CA ILE A 345 -6.95 4.05 13.17
C ILE A 345 -8.36 4.66 13.31
N GLY A 346 -8.74 5.59 12.44
CA GLY A 346 -10.07 6.19 12.38
C GLY A 346 -11.19 5.24 11.92
N LEU A 347 -10.88 4.07 11.35
CA LEU A 347 -11.90 3.07 11.00
C LEU A 347 -12.57 2.49 12.24
N PRO A 348 -13.86 2.08 12.18
CA PRO A 348 -14.52 1.45 13.30
C PRO A 348 -13.85 0.10 13.64
N THR A 349 -13.59 -0.12 14.93
CA THR A 349 -13.11 -1.42 15.41
C THR A 349 -14.25 -2.43 15.37
N THR A 350 -14.07 -3.51 14.61
CA THR A 350 -15.05 -4.61 14.49
C THR A 350 -14.33 -5.95 14.57
N ARG A 351 -15.07 -7.06 14.57
CA ARG A 351 -14.45 -8.39 14.50
C ARG A 351 -13.57 -8.57 13.26
N LYS A 352 -13.94 -7.96 12.12
CA LYS A 352 -13.16 -8.01 10.87
C LYS A 352 -12.06 -6.94 10.82
N LEU A 353 -12.26 -5.82 11.51
CA LEU A 353 -11.33 -4.69 11.63
C LEU A 353 -10.78 -4.61 13.06
N ALA A 354 -10.13 -5.69 13.50
CA ALA A 354 -9.60 -5.79 14.86
C ALA A 354 -8.49 -4.76 15.10
N LEU A 355 -8.40 -4.24 16.32
CA LEU A 355 -7.43 -3.20 16.70
C LEU A 355 -5.98 -3.64 16.41
N LYS A 356 -5.62 -4.89 16.72
CA LYS A 356 -4.27 -5.41 16.47
C LYS A 356 -3.86 -5.29 15.00
N ASN A 357 -4.75 -5.63 14.07
CA ASN A 357 -4.47 -5.52 12.64
C ASN A 357 -4.44 -4.04 12.21
N LYS A 358 -5.28 -3.18 12.80
CA LYS A 358 -5.20 -1.73 12.54
C LYS A 358 -3.85 -1.13 12.97
N ILE A 359 -3.24 -1.65 14.04
CA ILE A 359 -1.89 -1.22 14.45
C ILE A 359 -0.89 -1.64 13.37
N VAL A 360 -0.80 -2.94 13.06
CA VAL A 360 0.21 -3.47 12.12
C VAL A 360 0.12 -2.84 10.73
N PHE A 361 -1.07 -2.89 10.12
CA PHE A 361 -1.27 -2.32 8.78
C PHE A 361 -1.19 -0.80 8.80
N GLY A 362 -1.55 -0.16 9.91
CA GLY A 362 -1.51 1.29 10.04
C GLY A 362 -0.09 1.79 10.14
N THR A 363 0.80 1.04 10.78
CA THR A 363 2.23 1.35 10.83
C THR A 363 2.84 1.24 9.45
N GLY A 364 2.58 0.16 8.71
CA GLY A 364 3.01 0.09 7.31
C GLY A 364 2.49 1.26 6.47
N ASP A 365 1.22 1.62 6.66
CA ASP A 365 0.59 2.77 6.01
C ASP A 365 1.24 4.12 6.34
N TYR A 366 1.59 4.34 7.61
CA TYR A 366 2.29 5.55 8.08
C TYR A 366 3.69 5.66 7.46
N TRP A 367 4.44 4.56 7.43
CA TRP A 367 5.78 4.48 6.85
C TRP A 367 5.78 4.40 5.32
N ARG A 368 4.61 4.42 4.67
CA ARG A 368 4.43 4.21 3.21
C ARG A 368 5.06 2.90 2.72
N ALA A 369 5.16 1.92 3.62
CA ALA A 369 5.74 0.61 3.39
C ALA A 369 4.62 -0.38 3.03
N PRO A 370 4.74 -1.13 1.93
CA PRO A 370 3.82 -2.23 1.67
C PRO A 370 3.87 -3.22 2.84
N THR A 371 2.69 -3.58 3.34
CA THR A 371 2.60 -4.61 4.38
C THR A 371 2.58 -5.99 3.73
N LEU A 372 3.60 -6.79 4.00
CA LEU A 372 3.67 -8.19 3.58
C LEU A 372 2.82 -9.04 4.54
N THR A 373 1.80 -9.73 4.02
CA THR A 373 0.77 -10.39 4.84
C THR A 373 0.09 -11.57 4.15
N ALA A 374 -0.38 -12.54 4.94
CA ALA A 374 -1.38 -13.55 4.54
C ALA A 374 -2.80 -13.22 5.03
N ASN A 375 -2.98 -12.14 5.81
CA ASN A 375 -4.27 -11.75 6.38
C ASN A 375 -5.13 -10.93 5.39
N MET A 376 -5.45 -11.54 4.26
CA MET A 376 -6.25 -10.90 3.22
C MET A 376 -7.71 -10.65 3.65
N ALA A 377 -8.18 -11.32 4.70
CA ALA A 377 -9.49 -11.04 5.29
C ALA A 377 -9.56 -9.60 5.85
N PHE A 378 -8.50 -9.14 6.54
CA PHE A 378 -8.41 -7.76 7.01
C PHE A 378 -8.31 -6.77 5.85
N VAL A 379 -7.45 -7.05 4.87
CA VAL A 379 -7.29 -6.20 3.66
C VAL A 379 -8.63 -6.02 2.94
N ARG A 380 -9.39 -7.09 2.73
CA ARG A 380 -10.74 -7.03 2.13
C ARG A 380 -11.73 -6.25 3.00
N ALA A 381 -11.68 -6.41 4.33
CA ALA A 381 -12.55 -5.67 5.24
C ALA A 381 -12.26 -4.15 5.19
N VAL A 382 -10.98 -3.76 5.04
CA VAL A 382 -10.61 -2.35 4.83
C VAL A 382 -11.09 -1.86 3.47
N ALA A 383 -10.92 -2.63 2.41
CA ALA A 383 -11.42 -2.31 1.06
C ALA A 383 -12.93 -2.05 1.03
N GLN A 384 -13.71 -2.77 1.83
CA GLN A 384 -15.16 -2.56 1.95
C GLN A 384 -15.54 -1.20 2.56
N THR A 385 -14.62 -0.54 3.26
CA THR A 385 -14.81 0.85 3.75
C THR A 385 -14.53 1.88 2.64
N GLY A 386 -13.95 1.44 1.52
CA GLY A 386 -13.51 2.29 0.41
C GLY A 386 -12.10 2.86 0.57
N MET A 387 -11.41 2.53 1.67
CA MET A 387 -9.96 2.72 1.83
C MET A 387 -9.22 1.57 1.16
N SER A 388 -8.02 1.84 0.66
CA SER A 388 -7.07 0.79 0.25
C SER A 388 -5.78 0.89 1.05
N LEU A 389 -5.15 -0.26 1.24
CA LEU A 389 -3.85 -0.40 1.86
C LEU A 389 -2.85 -0.85 0.81
N PHE A 390 -1.59 -0.45 0.98
CA PHE A 390 -0.51 -1.00 0.17
C PHE A 390 -0.05 -2.31 0.81
N THR A 391 -0.29 -3.43 0.14
CA THR A 391 -0.03 -4.76 0.69
C THR A 391 0.59 -5.68 -0.36
N ILE A 392 1.45 -6.59 0.09
CA ILE A 392 1.95 -7.71 -0.71
C ILE A 392 1.39 -8.98 -0.07
N GLU A 393 0.64 -9.76 -0.85
CA GLU A 393 0.07 -11.02 -0.38
C GLU A 393 1.13 -12.13 -0.43
N HIS A 394 1.16 -12.98 0.60
CA HIS A 394 1.86 -14.25 0.54
C HIS A 394 0.96 -15.38 1.03
N SER A 395 1.27 -16.61 0.60
CA SER A 395 0.57 -17.79 1.10
C SER A 395 0.91 -18.04 2.58
N PRO A 396 -0.06 -18.44 3.41
CA PRO A 396 0.18 -18.70 4.82
C PRO A 396 1.05 -19.95 5.01
N ARG A 397 1.82 -19.98 6.10
CA ARG A 397 2.58 -21.14 6.56
C ARG A 397 2.50 -21.23 8.08
N ALA A 398 2.43 -22.44 8.61
CA ALA A 398 2.39 -22.71 10.05
C ALA A 398 3.77 -23.07 10.58
N LEU A 399 4.04 -22.75 11.83
CA LEU A 399 5.17 -23.37 12.53
C LEU A 399 4.91 -24.86 12.67
N THR A 400 5.96 -25.63 12.49
CA THR A 400 5.94 -27.09 12.51
C THR A 400 6.52 -27.64 13.78
N GLY A 401 7.15 -26.85 14.64
CA GLY A 401 7.81 -27.30 15.87
C GLY A 401 9.10 -28.09 15.58
N ASN A 402 9.86 -27.63 14.58
CA ASN A 402 11.08 -28.25 14.03
C ASN A 402 12.37 -27.65 14.60
#